data_AF-A0A0C2CGS4-F1
#
_entry.id   AF-A0A0C2CGS4-F1
#
_cell.length_a   1.000
_cell.length_b   1.000
_cell.length_c   1.000
_cell.angle_alpha   90.00
_cell.angle_beta   90.00
_cell.angle_gamma   90.00
#
_symmetry.space_group_name_H-M   'P 1'
#
loop_
_entity.id
_entity.type
_entity.pdbx_description
1 polymer ?
#
loop_
_entity_poly.entity_id
_entity_poly.type
_entity_poly.pdbx_seq_one_letter_code
_entity_poly.pdbx_strand_id
1 'polypeptide(L)'
;MTASDNQPKPAIEFVQEIFYPDTPIEFLVTEFTHVRRIRVVLRCKKKTDYKFYINLKNGEDIVMQMDPRVLEKRFIFNSFYNGHWQVEETIPMIGGPFIADIYYTVDFVPTRFHSVFVYVDGRFTYEFRERQPGFKVRSVEIGGDVQVHSVHFT
;
A
#
# COMPACT_ATOMS: atom_id res chain seq x y z
N MET A 1 49.47 -14.56 -8.22
CA MET A 1 48.62 -14.28 -7.06
C MET A 1 47.39 -13.54 -7.56
N THR A 2 46.29 -14.26 -7.76
CA THR A 2 44.99 -13.66 -8.14
C THR A 2 44.22 -13.37 -6.86
N ALA A 3 43.97 -12.09 -6.59
CA ALA A 3 43.14 -11.68 -5.47
C ALA A 3 41.74 -12.27 -5.65
N SER A 4 41.31 -13.10 -4.70
CA SER A 4 39.96 -13.60 -4.61
C SER A 4 39.02 -12.42 -4.32
N ASP A 5 38.12 -12.15 -5.25
CA ASP A 5 37.06 -11.17 -5.12
C ASP A 5 36.08 -11.63 -4.03
N ASN A 6 36.33 -11.17 -2.81
CA ASN A 6 35.61 -11.58 -1.61
C ASN A 6 34.48 -10.58 -1.33
N GLN A 7 33.65 -10.29 -2.32
CA GLN A 7 32.42 -9.55 -2.10
C GLN A 7 31.45 -10.44 -1.31
N PRO A 8 30.91 -9.99 -0.16
CA PRO A 8 29.90 -10.74 0.54
C PRO A 8 28.70 -10.91 -0.39
N LYS A 9 28.28 -12.17 -0.60
CA LYS A 9 27.01 -12.44 -1.27
C LYS A 9 25.90 -11.74 -0.49
N PRO A 10 24.96 -11.06 -1.16
CA PRO A 10 23.87 -10.39 -0.47
C PRO A 10 23.13 -11.40 0.41
N ALA A 11 23.00 -11.09 1.70
CA ALA A 11 22.19 -11.87 2.60
C ALA A 11 20.72 -11.68 2.18
N ILE A 12 20.04 -12.78 1.89
CA ILE A 12 18.59 -12.77 1.70
C ILE A 12 17.98 -12.71 3.10
N GLU A 13 17.62 -11.51 3.56
CA GLU A 13 16.88 -11.35 4.80
C GLU A 13 15.42 -11.79 4.59
N PHE A 14 14.88 -12.58 5.53
CA PHE A 14 13.48 -12.95 5.51
C PHE A 14 12.64 -11.71 5.83
N VAL A 15 12.09 -11.13 4.78
CA VAL A 15 10.99 -10.17 4.80
C VAL A 15 9.75 -10.91 5.30
N GLN A 16 8.96 -10.30 6.18
CA GLN A 16 7.67 -10.87 6.56
C GLN A 16 6.74 -10.80 5.35
N GLU A 17 6.32 -11.98 4.87
CA GLU A 17 5.44 -12.13 3.72
C GLU A 17 4.27 -13.04 4.08
N ILE A 18 3.08 -12.64 3.66
CA ILE A 18 1.83 -13.37 3.92
C ILE A 18 1.14 -13.58 2.57
N PHE A 19 0.72 -14.82 2.29
CA PHE A 19 0.10 -15.21 1.03
C PHE A 19 -1.38 -15.54 1.18
N TYR A 20 -2.16 -15.15 0.17
CA TYR A 20 -3.59 -15.46 0.01
C TYR A 20 -4.49 -15.24 1.24
N PRO A 21 -4.40 -14.10 1.95
CA PRO A 21 -5.29 -13.82 3.06
C PRO A 21 -6.71 -13.48 2.56
N ASP A 22 -7.72 -13.89 3.31
CA ASP A 22 -9.12 -13.55 3.03
C ASP A 22 -9.42 -12.08 3.38
N THR A 23 -10.16 -11.38 2.51
CA THR A 23 -10.52 -9.96 2.72
C THR A 23 -11.91 -9.82 3.36
N PRO A 24 -12.14 -8.88 4.31
CA PRO A 24 -11.17 -7.89 4.78
C PRO A 24 -10.12 -8.50 5.72
N ILE A 25 -8.91 -7.96 5.66
CA ILE A 25 -7.79 -8.40 6.49
C ILE A 25 -7.04 -7.20 7.04
N GLU A 26 -6.48 -7.34 8.23
CA GLU A 26 -5.60 -6.36 8.85
C GLU A 26 -4.31 -7.02 9.35
N PHE A 27 -3.16 -6.50 8.92
CA PHE A 27 -1.84 -6.98 9.31
C PHE A 27 -1.18 -5.98 10.24
N LEU A 28 -0.59 -6.45 11.33
CA LEU A 28 0.27 -5.61 12.14
C LEU A 28 1.57 -5.31 11.38
N VAL A 29 2.02 -4.07 11.48
CA VAL A 29 3.30 -3.62 10.94
C VAL A 29 4.13 -3.02 12.06
N THR A 30 5.39 -3.43 12.13
CA THR A 30 6.38 -2.80 12.99
C THR A 30 7.26 -1.87 12.16
N GLU A 31 7.53 -0.67 12.66
CA GLU A 31 8.52 0.25 12.10
C GLU A 31 8.25 0.71 10.66
N PHE A 32 7.04 1.22 10.38
CA PHE A 32 6.76 1.92 9.11
C PHE A 32 7.51 3.26 9.05
N THR A 33 8.79 3.19 8.68
CA THR A 33 9.73 4.30 8.60
C THR A 33 10.37 4.30 7.21
N HIS A 34 11.04 5.39 6.82
CA HIS A 34 11.60 5.59 5.48
C HIS A 34 12.60 4.53 4.96
N VAL A 35 12.94 3.53 5.77
CA VAL A 35 13.77 2.37 5.37
C VAL A 35 12.94 1.14 5.00
N ARG A 36 11.63 1.16 5.26
CA ARG A 36 10.69 0.07 4.95
C ARG A 36 9.63 0.54 3.96
N ARG A 37 9.20 -0.34 3.08
CA ARG A 37 8.00 -0.21 2.24
C ARG A 37 7.02 -1.34 2.53
N ILE A 38 5.75 -1.06 2.29
CA ILE A 38 4.70 -2.07 2.26
C ILE A 38 4.36 -2.34 0.81
N ARG A 39 4.45 -3.59 0.39
CA ARG A 39 4.05 -4.04 -0.95
C ARG A 39 2.84 -4.94 -0.85
N VAL A 40 1.80 -4.64 -1.61
CA VAL A 40 0.59 -5.46 -1.73
C VAL A 40 0.47 -5.93 -3.18
N VAL A 41 0.42 -7.25 -3.39
CA VAL A 41 0.05 -7.83 -4.68
C VAL A 41 -1.41 -8.26 -4.58
N LEU A 42 -2.25 -7.76 -5.48
CA LEU A 42 -3.69 -7.94 -5.41
C LEU A 42 -4.31 -8.12 -6.79
N ARG A 43 -5.51 -8.71 -6.84
CA ARG A 43 -6.35 -8.74 -8.05
C ARG A 43 -7.77 -8.30 -7.74
N CYS A 44 -8.38 -7.52 -8.62
CA CYS A 44 -9.78 -7.14 -8.46
C CYS A 44 -10.70 -8.34 -8.74
N LYS A 45 -11.68 -8.55 -7.86
CA LYS A 45 -12.72 -9.58 -8.05
C LYS A 45 -13.72 -9.07 -9.10
N LYS A 46 -14.24 -9.97 -9.93
CA LYS A 46 -15.30 -9.66 -10.90
C LYS A 46 -16.63 -9.46 -10.18
N LYS A 47 -16.90 -8.23 -9.75
CA LYS A 47 -18.11 -7.80 -9.03
C LYS A 47 -18.66 -6.49 -9.59
N THR A 48 -19.79 -6.01 -9.08
CA THR A 48 -20.53 -4.87 -9.64
C THR A 48 -19.85 -3.52 -9.40
N ASP A 49 -19.21 -3.33 -8.25
CA ASP A 49 -18.83 -1.98 -7.81
C ASP A 49 -17.35 -1.66 -8.02
N TYR A 50 -16.49 -2.70 -8.12
CA TYR A 50 -15.03 -2.57 -8.28
C TYR A 50 -14.41 -1.55 -7.31
N LYS A 51 -14.84 -1.58 -6.05
CA LYS A 51 -14.31 -0.73 -4.98
C LYS A 51 -13.54 -1.59 -4.00
N PHE A 52 -12.35 -1.14 -3.67
CA PHE A 52 -11.54 -1.71 -2.60
C PHE A 52 -10.78 -0.59 -1.93
N TYR A 53 -10.23 -0.85 -0.76
CA TYR A 53 -9.43 0.12 -0.04
C TYR A 53 -8.19 -0.55 0.53
N ILE A 54 -7.15 0.26 0.71
CA ILE A 54 -5.98 -0.06 1.51
C ILE A 54 -5.80 1.06 2.53
N ASN A 55 -5.88 0.74 3.81
CA ASN A 55 -5.70 1.69 4.91
C ASN A 55 -4.36 1.43 5.60
N LEU A 56 -3.57 2.49 5.78
CA LEU A 56 -2.49 2.54 6.74
C LEU A 56 -3.05 3.08 8.05
N LYS A 57 -3.10 2.27 9.10
CA LYS A 57 -3.86 2.55 10.33
C LYS A 57 -2.97 2.77 11.55
N ASN A 58 -3.50 3.54 12.49
CA ASN A 58 -2.97 3.70 13.84
C ASN A 58 -4.12 3.48 14.84
N GLY A 59 -4.40 2.21 15.15
CA GLY A 59 -5.59 1.84 15.91
C GLY A 59 -6.86 2.09 15.09
N GLU A 60 -7.77 2.91 15.61
CA GLU A 60 -9.03 3.26 14.94
C GLU A 60 -8.85 4.37 13.87
N ASP A 61 -7.77 5.13 13.94
CA ASP A 61 -7.47 6.17 12.96
C ASP A 61 -6.87 5.57 11.68
N ILE A 62 -7.15 6.22 10.54
CA ILE A 62 -6.53 5.93 9.25
C ILE A 62 -5.57 7.07 8.93
N VAL A 63 -4.27 6.78 9.00
CA VAL A 63 -3.20 7.72 8.61
C VAL A 63 -3.32 8.06 7.13
N MET A 64 -3.51 7.04 6.30
CA MET A 64 -3.76 7.19 4.86
C MET A 64 -4.64 6.05 4.37
N GLN A 65 -5.75 6.40 3.74
CA GLN A 65 -6.53 5.50 2.91
C GLN A 65 -6.16 5.72 1.45
N MET A 66 -6.03 4.64 0.69
CA MET A 66 -6.15 4.61 -0.76
C MET A 66 -7.46 3.89 -1.11
N ASP A 67 -8.38 4.58 -1.76
CA ASP A 67 -9.67 4.06 -2.26
C ASP A 67 -9.70 4.15 -3.79
N PRO A 68 -9.28 3.10 -4.51
CA PRO A 68 -9.43 3.04 -5.96
C PRO A 68 -10.91 2.86 -6.35
N ARG A 69 -11.51 3.93 -6.88
CA ARG A 69 -12.85 3.90 -7.49
C ARG A 69 -12.72 3.59 -8.97
N VAL A 70 -12.58 2.29 -9.28
CA VAL A 70 -12.20 1.78 -10.60
C VAL A 70 -13.16 2.22 -11.71
N LEU A 71 -14.48 2.15 -11.48
CA LEU A 71 -15.50 2.60 -12.45
C LEU A 71 -15.42 4.10 -12.73
N GLU A 72 -15.04 4.89 -11.73
CA GLU A 72 -14.86 6.33 -11.83
C GLU A 72 -13.46 6.72 -12.33
N LYS A 73 -12.59 5.73 -12.57
CA LYS A 73 -11.20 5.86 -13.06
C LYS A 73 -10.35 6.83 -12.22
N ARG A 74 -10.56 6.84 -10.90
CA ARG A 74 -9.86 7.73 -9.97
C ARG A 74 -9.39 7.00 -8.72
N PHE A 75 -8.27 7.44 -8.19
CA PHE A 75 -7.88 7.15 -6.82
C PHE A 75 -8.36 8.26 -5.91
N ILE A 76 -8.83 7.88 -4.74
CA ILE A 76 -9.12 8.82 -3.66
C ILE A 76 -8.21 8.50 -2.49
N PHE A 77 -7.56 9.53 -1.99
CA PHE A 77 -6.73 9.47 -0.79
C PHE A 77 -7.35 10.31 0.29
N ASN A 78 -7.34 9.80 1.52
CA ASN A 78 -7.84 10.56 2.67
C ASN A 78 -7.20 10.06 3.96
N SER A 79 -7.48 10.76 5.07
CA SER A 79 -7.23 10.29 6.43
C SER A 79 -8.55 10.25 7.19
N PHE A 80 -8.65 9.34 8.15
CA PHE A 80 -9.71 9.32 9.15
C PHE A 80 -9.07 9.58 10.50
N TYR A 81 -9.49 10.64 11.19
CA TYR A 81 -8.88 11.05 12.44
C TYR A 81 -9.96 11.47 13.43
N ASN A 82 -9.92 10.93 14.64
CA ASN A 82 -10.83 11.29 15.73
C ASN A 82 -12.31 11.21 15.32
N GLY A 83 -12.69 10.13 14.63
CA GLY A 83 -14.08 9.89 14.22
C GLY A 83 -14.54 10.58 12.93
N HIS A 84 -13.66 11.30 12.23
CA HIS A 84 -14.05 12.08 11.05
C HIS A 84 -13.09 11.90 9.87
N TRP A 85 -13.68 11.74 8.67
CA TRP A 85 -12.96 11.87 7.41
C TRP A 85 -12.45 13.29 7.24
N GLN A 86 -11.22 13.39 6.78
CA GLN A 86 -10.58 14.65 6.44
C GLN A 86 -10.89 15.00 4.96
N VAL A 87 -10.21 16.01 4.40
CA VAL A 87 -10.42 16.44 3.00
C VAL A 87 -9.97 15.35 2.01
N GLU A 88 -10.78 14.98 1.03
CA GLU A 88 -10.38 14.02 -0.01
C GLU A 88 -9.34 14.63 -0.97
N GLU A 89 -8.33 13.84 -1.34
CA GLU A 89 -7.42 14.13 -2.44
C GLU A 89 -7.71 13.15 -3.58
N THR A 90 -8.13 13.65 -4.74
CA THR A 90 -8.54 12.82 -5.88
C THR A 90 -7.55 12.96 -7.02
N ILE A 91 -7.11 11.83 -7.59
CA ILE A 91 -6.27 11.82 -8.80
C ILE A 91 -6.80 10.83 -9.85
N PRO A 92 -6.58 11.08 -11.15
CA PRO A 92 -6.94 10.13 -12.20
C PRO A 92 -6.02 8.89 -12.21
N MET A 93 -6.54 7.74 -12.64
CA MET A 93 -5.74 6.52 -12.83
C MET A 93 -4.93 6.59 -14.14
N ILE A 94 -3.68 7.04 -14.06
CA ILE A 94 -2.78 7.18 -15.21
C ILE A 94 -2.21 5.81 -15.60
N GLY A 95 -2.69 5.24 -16.70
CA GLY A 95 -2.37 3.86 -17.13
C GLY A 95 -3.61 2.99 -17.33
N GLY A 96 -4.79 3.50 -16.98
CA GLY A 96 -6.06 2.80 -17.10
C GLY A 96 -6.60 2.34 -15.74
N PRO A 97 -7.88 1.93 -15.69
CA PRO A 97 -8.47 1.38 -14.49
C PRO A 97 -7.91 -0.02 -14.17
N PHE A 98 -8.05 -0.44 -12.92
CA PHE A 98 -7.86 -1.84 -12.55
C PHE A 98 -8.85 -2.71 -13.33
N ILE A 99 -8.39 -3.87 -13.79
CA ILE A 99 -9.18 -4.83 -14.55
C ILE A 99 -9.41 -6.07 -13.69
N ALA A 100 -10.63 -6.62 -13.76
CA ALA A 100 -10.96 -7.89 -13.12
C ALA A 100 -9.93 -8.98 -13.46
N ASP A 101 -9.57 -9.79 -12.48
CA ASP A 101 -8.71 -10.97 -12.64
C ASP A 101 -7.26 -10.67 -13.11
N ILE A 102 -6.87 -9.40 -13.18
CA ILE A 102 -5.48 -8.98 -13.40
C ILE A 102 -4.82 -8.67 -12.05
N TYR A 103 -3.56 -9.08 -11.91
CA TYR A 103 -2.75 -8.75 -10.74
C TYR A 103 -2.08 -7.39 -10.88
N TYR A 104 -2.07 -6.65 -9.78
CA TYR A 104 -1.42 -5.35 -9.64
C TYR A 104 -0.54 -5.36 -8.40
N THR A 105 0.58 -4.64 -8.46
CA THR A 105 1.45 -4.39 -7.31
C THR A 105 1.26 -2.96 -6.83
N VAL A 106 0.93 -2.78 -5.55
CA VAL A 106 0.84 -1.46 -4.91
C VAL A 106 1.95 -1.36 -3.86
N ASP A 107 2.85 -0.39 -4.02
CA ASP A 107 3.90 -0.08 -3.06
C ASP A 107 3.58 1.22 -2.30
N PHE A 108 3.70 1.19 -0.98
CA PHE A 108 3.66 2.36 -0.10
C PHE A 108 5.04 2.58 0.49
N VAL A 109 5.66 3.71 0.14
CA VAL A 109 7.03 4.06 0.53
C VAL A 109 7.01 5.35 1.35
N PRO A 110 7.14 5.28 2.68
CA PRO A 110 7.23 6.46 3.53
C PRO A 110 8.53 7.21 3.23
N THR A 111 8.48 8.53 3.28
CA THR A 111 9.63 9.41 3.00
C THR A 111 10.15 10.05 4.28
N ARG A 112 11.34 10.65 4.19
CA ARG A 112 11.87 11.51 5.27
C ARG A 112 11.17 12.87 5.36
N PHE A 113 10.29 13.18 4.43
CA PHE A 113 9.67 14.49 4.26
C PHE A 113 8.17 14.49 4.58
N HIS A 114 7.74 13.64 5.53
CA HIS A 114 6.35 13.54 5.99
C HIS A 114 5.36 13.27 4.84
N SER A 115 5.70 12.29 4.00
CA SER A 115 4.84 11.85 2.93
C SER A 115 4.98 10.35 2.68
N VAL A 116 3.99 9.77 2.02
CA VAL A 116 4.02 8.39 1.53
C VAL A 116 3.92 8.43 0.02
N PHE A 117 4.94 7.90 -0.66
CA PHE A 117 4.87 7.66 -2.10
C PHE A 117 4.10 6.38 -2.38
N VAL A 118 3.21 6.45 -3.36
CA VAL A 118 2.40 5.34 -3.84
C VAL A 118 2.86 5.00 -5.25
N TYR A 119 3.18 3.73 -5.47
CA TYR A 119 3.47 3.20 -6.79
C TYR A 119 2.46 2.11 -7.13
N VAL A 120 2.00 2.11 -8.38
CA VAL A 120 1.18 1.03 -8.95
C VAL A 120 1.97 0.43 -10.11
N ASP A 121 2.22 -0.87 -10.05
CA ASP A 121 3.07 -1.62 -10.98
C ASP A 121 4.45 -0.96 -11.19
N GLY A 122 5.03 -0.46 -10.09
CA GLY A 122 6.33 0.22 -10.09
C GLY A 122 6.32 1.64 -10.67
N ARG A 123 5.18 2.14 -11.16
CA ARG A 123 5.03 3.51 -11.66
C ARG A 123 4.62 4.44 -10.53
N PHE A 124 5.35 5.55 -10.37
CA PHE A 124 4.95 6.60 -9.44
C PHE A 124 3.53 7.08 -9.76
N THR A 125 2.66 6.98 -8.77
CA THR A 125 1.23 7.28 -8.88
C THR A 125 0.89 8.54 -8.10
N TYR A 126 1.38 8.64 -6.86
CA TYR A 126 1.02 9.75 -6.00
C TYR A 126 2.00 9.94 -4.83
N GLU A 127 2.08 11.18 -4.33
CA GLU A 127 2.67 11.51 -3.03
C GLU A 127 1.54 12.00 -2.13
N PHE A 128 1.21 11.22 -1.10
CA PHE A 128 0.28 11.65 -0.07
C PHE A 128 1.04 12.34 1.04
N ARG A 129 0.76 13.62 1.30
CA ARG A 129 1.36 14.33 2.44
C ARG A 129 0.68 13.90 3.73
N GLU A 130 1.49 13.44 4.67
CA GLU A 130 1.03 12.93 5.95
C GLU A 130 0.31 14.03 6.75
N ARG A 131 -0.94 13.76 7.14
CA ARG A 131 -1.71 14.60 8.08
C ARG A 131 -1.46 14.19 9.53
N GLN A 132 -0.93 12.98 9.70
CA GLN A 132 -0.43 12.41 10.94
C GLN A 132 0.91 11.74 10.64
N PRO A 133 1.88 11.75 11.57
CA PRO A 133 3.19 11.18 11.28
C PRO A 133 3.13 9.71 10.88
N GLY A 134 3.73 9.34 9.75
CA GLY A 134 3.69 8.00 9.17
C GLY A 134 4.28 6.92 10.08
N PHE A 135 5.23 7.28 10.94
CA PHE A 135 5.77 6.36 11.96
C PHE A 135 4.71 5.87 12.96
N LYS A 136 3.52 6.48 12.99
CA LYS A 136 2.39 6.00 13.80
C LYS A 136 1.67 4.82 13.17
N VAL A 137 1.90 4.49 11.89
CA VAL A 137 1.26 3.33 11.25
C VAL A 137 1.64 2.06 12.00
N ARG A 138 0.62 1.34 12.49
CA ARG A 138 0.73 0.08 13.23
C ARG A 138 0.10 -1.10 12.50
N SER A 139 -0.75 -0.83 11.51
CA SER A 139 -1.41 -1.88 10.75
C SER A 139 -1.75 -1.47 9.32
N VAL A 140 -1.91 -2.47 8.46
CA VAL A 140 -2.40 -2.32 7.08
C VAL A 140 -3.68 -3.11 6.96
N GLU A 141 -4.78 -2.43 6.67
CA GLU A 141 -6.08 -3.05 6.41
C GLU A 141 -6.37 -3.03 4.91
N ILE A 142 -6.82 -4.16 4.36
CA ILE A 142 -7.23 -4.29 2.97
C ILE A 142 -8.63 -4.89 2.93
N GLY A 143 -9.54 -4.23 2.21
CA GLY A 143 -10.95 -4.67 2.13
C GLY A 143 -11.61 -4.30 0.81
N GLY A 144 -12.85 -4.78 0.64
CA GLY A 144 -13.66 -4.59 -0.58
C GLY A 144 -13.48 -5.70 -1.63
N ASP A 145 -13.69 -5.36 -2.90
CA ASP A 145 -13.79 -6.30 -4.01
C ASP A 145 -12.44 -6.68 -4.61
N VAL A 146 -11.55 -7.15 -3.74
CA VAL A 146 -10.18 -7.53 -4.08
C VAL A 146 -9.83 -8.89 -3.48
N GLN A 147 -8.96 -9.65 -4.13
CA GLN A 147 -8.23 -10.76 -3.51
C GLN A 147 -6.78 -10.32 -3.34
N VAL A 148 -6.25 -10.47 -2.13
CA VAL A 148 -4.83 -10.26 -1.86
C VAL A 148 -4.08 -11.54 -2.23
N HIS A 149 -3.05 -11.41 -3.06
CA HIS A 149 -2.11 -12.49 -3.36
C HIS A 149 -1.01 -12.54 -2.31
N SER A 150 -0.39 -11.40 -2.03
CA SER A 150 0.63 -11.29 -1.01
C SER A 150 0.74 -9.89 -0.42
N VAL A 151 1.26 -9.83 0.81
CA VAL A 151 1.71 -8.58 1.45
C VAL A 151 3.13 -8.78 1.94
N HIS A 152 4.02 -7.85 1.60
CA HIS A 152 5.44 -7.90 1.94
C HIS A 152 5.83 -6.62 2.68
N PHE A 153 6.60 -6.77 3.75
CA PHE A 153 7.12 -5.68 4.58
C PHE A 153 8.65 -5.62 4.47
N THR A 154 9.17 -4.86 3.49
CA THR A 154 10.60 -4.86 3.10
C THR A 154 11.30 -3.57 3.48
#